data_AF-A0A6I6KC06-F1
#
_entry.id   AF-A0A6I6KC06-F1
#
_cell.length_a   1.000
_cell.length_b   1.000
_cell.length_c   1.000
_cell.angle_alpha   90.00
_cell.angle_beta   90.00
_cell.angle_gamma   90.00
#
_symmetry.space_group_name_H-M   'P 1'
#
loop_
_entity.id
_entity.type
_entity.pdbx_description
1 polymer ?
#
loop_
_entity_poly.entity_id
_entity_poly.type
_entity_poly.pdbx_seq_one_letter_code
_entity_poly.pdbx_strand_id
1 'polypeptide(L)'
;MIHTEGTERIIIQEVSEKGMTLNVNGEIRTIHNQLAELKELVKNQNVSNVTYENKVYNIEHINEANFGVVTSNKVFNGVLTKELILLLKNKKKPQSFLSGLPEEDKDNWESVRMHLRDAQEILAESFVWIIGWELRRLFSIGNDKEKRIETKIDEYLNHCFSTYRISLQLINFLFISQLWDEKSSNPAINSKNDEISNFFNASRDLKLSELRNLFQSLIKVYKANKLEFPLKNEELGDVDEFLNPESKFNLACAELENLELVDPGKIAFGLGHCHTAEISLTTILSNFNFLADYQLVTLKKIEYEESRNSVAWYIKDLNILENNESKNLLRYLKFDNTPQLTYSVFFRNRNTSVNLFPFLIDYNALTNESDFQLLFYQCREGESGLRYFSIKSEKEKVIDYMATAAESMEIKSEAQKNELQKNIRLDMVSKQFEEAMNTLLGTNFKFKPKVSEINDDLLGNL
;
A
#
# COMPACT_ATOMS: atom_id res chain seq x y z
N MET A 1 -13.98 -9.88 56.74
CA MET A 1 -14.92 -9.70 55.61
C MET A 1 -15.06 -8.21 55.39
N ILE A 2 -14.40 -7.70 54.34
CA ILE A 2 -14.55 -6.31 53.92
C ILE A 2 -15.76 -6.31 52.98
N HIS A 3 -16.85 -5.66 53.40
CA HIS A 3 -17.94 -5.32 52.49
C HIS A 3 -17.42 -4.20 51.58
N THR A 4 -16.96 -4.55 50.39
CA THR A 4 -16.81 -3.58 49.31
C THR A 4 -18.20 -3.21 48.82
N GLU A 5 -18.58 -1.94 49.01
CA GLU A 5 -19.74 -1.34 48.38
C GLU A 5 -19.74 -1.67 46.89
N GLY A 6 -20.83 -2.31 46.45
CA GLY A 6 -20.98 -2.78 45.08
C GLY A 6 -21.03 -1.59 44.14
N THR A 7 -19.96 -1.38 43.39
CA THR A 7 -20.07 -0.61 42.14
C THR A 7 -21.06 -1.39 41.27
N GLU A 8 -22.16 -0.75 40.89
CA GLU A 8 -23.10 -1.31 39.94
C GLU A 8 -22.33 -1.69 38.68
N ARG A 9 -22.36 -2.99 38.32
CA ARG A 9 -21.57 -3.55 37.23
C ARG A 9 -22.48 -4.33 36.32
N ILE A 10 -22.56 -3.88 35.08
CA ILE A 10 -23.09 -4.67 33.97
C ILE A 10 -21.92 -5.45 33.38
N ILE A 11 -22.01 -6.77 33.40
CA ILE A 11 -21.01 -7.69 32.84
C ILE A 11 -21.65 -8.49 31.72
N ILE A 12 -21.17 -8.36 30.49
CA ILE A 12 -21.56 -9.24 29.39
C ILE A 12 -20.91 -10.61 29.67
N GLN A 13 -21.74 -11.64 29.82
CA GLN A 13 -21.31 -13.01 30.10
C GLN A 13 -21.19 -13.84 28.83
N GLU A 14 -22.13 -13.68 27.90
CA GLU A 14 -22.18 -14.45 26.66
C GLU A 14 -22.81 -13.61 25.55
N VAL A 15 -22.33 -13.78 24.32
CA VAL A 15 -22.95 -13.22 23.12
C VAL A 15 -23.20 -14.34 22.12
N SER A 16 -24.41 -14.39 21.57
CA SER A 16 -24.81 -15.34 20.53
C SER A 16 -25.63 -14.64 19.43
N GLU A 17 -25.90 -15.35 18.34
CA GLU A 17 -26.84 -14.90 17.30
C GLU A 17 -28.27 -14.65 17.84
N LYS A 18 -28.64 -15.32 18.95
CA LYS A 18 -29.98 -15.23 19.55
C LYS A 18 -30.12 -14.10 20.56
N GLY A 19 -29.02 -13.50 21.00
CA GLY A 19 -29.02 -12.46 22.02
C GLY A 19 -27.74 -12.40 22.84
N MET A 20 -27.71 -11.46 23.77
CA MET A 20 -26.61 -11.20 24.70
C MET A 20 -27.05 -11.47 26.13
N THR A 21 -26.29 -12.29 26.85
CA THR A 21 -26.52 -12.59 28.26
C THR A 21 -25.63 -11.68 29.11
N LEU A 22 -26.26 -10.95 30.02
CA LEU A 22 -25.67 -9.93 30.88
C LEU A 22 -25.90 -10.29 32.34
N ASN A 23 -24.91 -10.10 33.19
CA ASN A 23 -25.07 -10.03 34.63
C ASN A 23 -25.18 -8.56 35.03
N VAL A 24 -26.37 -8.15 35.47
CA VAL A 24 -26.68 -6.81 35.94
C VAL A 24 -26.88 -6.90 37.45
N ASN A 25 -25.90 -6.44 38.22
CA ASN A 25 -25.98 -6.42 39.69
C ASN A 25 -26.31 -7.77 40.34
N GLY A 26 -25.83 -8.87 39.74
CA GLY A 26 -26.08 -10.25 40.22
C GLY A 26 -27.25 -10.95 39.54
N GLU A 27 -28.09 -10.24 38.78
CA GLU A 27 -29.18 -10.81 38.00
C GLU A 27 -28.74 -11.10 36.56
N ILE A 28 -29.01 -12.32 36.10
CA ILE A 28 -28.79 -12.68 34.70
C ILE A 28 -29.97 -12.17 33.87
N ARG A 29 -29.69 -11.36 32.84
CA ARG A 29 -30.66 -10.86 31.86
C ARG A 29 -30.19 -11.18 30.46
N THR A 30 -31.15 -11.44 29.57
CA THR A 30 -30.88 -11.59 28.14
C THR A 30 -31.52 -10.45 27.39
N ILE A 31 -30.76 -9.77 26.54
CA ILE A 31 -31.24 -8.75 25.61
C ILE A 31 -31.03 -9.23 24.17
N HIS A 32 -31.72 -8.62 23.22
CA HIS A 32 -31.35 -8.81 21.81
C HIS A 32 -29.98 -8.21 21.59
N ASN A 33 -29.20 -8.81 20.68
CA ASN A 33 -27.87 -8.32 20.35
C ASN A 33 -27.95 -7.02 19.51
N GLN A 34 -28.48 -5.95 20.11
CA GLN A 34 -28.66 -4.61 19.54
C GLN A 34 -28.13 -3.55 20.51
N LEU A 35 -27.42 -2.55 19.99
CA LEU A 35 -26.81 -1.52 20.84
C LEU A 35 -27.88 -0.68 21.55
N ALA A 36 -29.00 -0.44 20.88
CA ALA A 36 -30.11 0.33 21.44
C ALA A 36 -30.60 -0.27 22.78
N GLU A 37 -30.78 -1.59 22.84
CA GLU A 37 -31.21 -2.28 24.07
C GLU A 37 -30.13 -2.25 25.15
N LEU A 38 -28.84 -2.39 24.77
CA LEU A 38 -27.75 -2.26 25.73
C LEU A 38 -27.66 -0.83 26.28
N LYS A 39 -27.79 0.20 25.43
CA LYS A 39 -27.79 1.62 25.85
C LYS A 39 -28.96 1.95 26.76
N GLU A 40 -30.14 1.44 26.46
CA GLU A 40 -31.31 1.60 27.30
C GLU A 40 -31.11 0.94 28.66
N LEU A 41 -30.57 -0.28 28.69
CA LEU A 41 -30.26 -0.98 29.94
C LEU A 41 -29.22 -0.23 30.78
N VAL A 42 -28.13 0.24 30.16
CA VAL A 42 -27.06 1.03 30.79
C VAL A 42 -27.61 2.32 31.38
N LYS A 43 -28.45 3.04 30.62
CA LYS A 43 -29.14 4.25 31.07
C LYS A 43 -30.08 3.96 32.25
N ASN A 44 -30.84 2.87 32.19
CA ASN A 44 -31.77 2.49 33.26
C ASN A 44 -31.07 2.08 34.56
N GLN A 45 -29.80 1.67 34.48
CA GLN A 45 -28.97 1.34 35.64
C GLN A 45 -28.08 2.51 36.09
N ASN A 46 -28.19 3.71 35.49
CA ASN A 46 -27.34 4.87 35.80
C ASN A 46 -25.82 4.58 35.75
N VAL A 47 -25.40 3.63 34.92
CA VAL A 47 -23.98 3.31 34.67
C VAL A 47 -23.55 3.86 33.31
N SER A 48 -22.27 4.16 33.15
CA SER A 48 -21.69 4.58 31.86
C SER A 48 -20.81 3.52 31.21
N ASN A 49 -20.48 2.47 31.96
CA ASN A 49 -19.52 1.45 31.56
C ASN A 49 -20.12 0.04 31.61
N VAL A 50 -19.69 -0.82 30.68
CA VAL A 50 -20.00 -2.24 30.63
C VAL A 50 -18.72 -3.05 30.57
N THR A 51 -18.65 -4.16 31.32
CA THR A 51 -17.49 -5.06 31.28
C THR A 51 -17.77 -6.24 30.35
N TYR A 52 -16.85 -6.55 29.44
CA TYR A 52 -16.89 -7.77 28.62
C TYR A 52 -15.48 -8.32 28.44
N GLU A 53 -15.32 -9.65 28.60
CA GLU A 53 -14.01 -10.33 28.53
C GLU A 53 -12.91 -9.63 29.34
N ASN A 54 -13.22 -9.23 30.58
CA ASN A 54 -12.34 -8.48 31.49
C ASN A 54 -11.90 -7.08 31.02
N LYS A 55 -12.52 -6.52 29.97
CA LYS A 55 -12.32 -5.13 29.51
C LYS A 55 -13.53 -4.27 29.86
N VAL A 56 -13.28 -3.01 30.23
CA VAL A 56 -14.32 -2.03 30.56
C VAL A 56 -14.52 -1.11 29.36
N TYR A 57 -15.74 -1.08 28.82
CA TYR A 57 -16.14 -0.28 27.67
C TYR A 57 -17.03 0.88 28.11
N ASN A 58 -16.71 2.10 27.67
CA ASN A 58 -17.62 3.25 27.82
C ASN A 58 -18.67 3.20 26.69
N ILE A 59 -19.94 3.05 27.08
CA ILE A 59 -21.06 2.83 26.16
C ILE A 59 -21.43 4.08 25.36
N GLU A 60 -21.11 5.28 25.86
CA GLU A 60 -21.35 6.52 25.13
C GLU A 60 -20.54 6.59 23.83
N HIS A 61 -19.38 5.91 23.79
CA HIS A 61 -18.48 5.90 22.64
C HIS A 61 -18.72 4.71 21.69
N ILE A 62 -19.65 3.81 22.02
CA ILE A 62 -20.03 2.68 21.16
C ILE A 62 -21.18 3.12 20.24
N ASN A 63 -21.03 2.89 18.94
CA ASN A 63 -22.08 3.04 17.91
C ASN A 63 -22.46 1.65 17.35
N GLU A 64 -23.54 1.54 16.57
CA GLU A 64 -24.01 0.24 16.05
C GLU A 64 -22.94 -0.48 15.20
N ALA A 65 -22.09 0.30 14.53
CA ALA A 65 -20.99 -0.22 13.73
C ALA A 65 -19.90 -0.90 14.59
N ASN A 66 -19.55 -0.31 15.74
CA ASN A 66 -18.60 -0.83 16.73
C ASN A 66 -19.22 -1.91 17.63
N PHE A 67 -20.54 -1.91 17.81
CA PHE A 67 -21.24 -2.83 18.71
C PHE A 67 -21.25 -4.28 18.21
N GLY A 68 -21.48 -4.51 16.91
CA GLY A 68 -21.38 -5.85 16.31
C GLY A 68 -19.97 -6.47 16.39
N VAL A 69 -18.97 -5.62 16.61
CA VAL A 69 -17.56 -5.98 16.71
C VAL A 69 -17.17 -6.25 18.19
N VAL A 70 -17.67 -5.44 19.13
CA VAL A 70 -17.55 -5.69 20.59
C VAL A 70 -18.23 -7.00 20.99
N THR A 71 -19.23 -7.44 20.24
CA THR A 71 -20.01 -8.66 20.50
C THR A 71 -19.51 -9.88 19.71
N SER A 72 -18.32 -9.78 19.10
CA SER A 72 -17.62 -10.88 18.43
C SER A 72 -18.36 -11.51 17.23
N ASN A 73 -19.43 -10.88 16.73
CA ASN A 73 -20.26 -11.41 15.63
C ASN A 73 -19.89 -10.89 14.24
N LYS A 74 -19.04 -9.86 14.12
CA LYS A 74 -18.59 -9.36 12.82
C LYS A 74 -17.13 -9.72 12.54
N VAL A 75 -16.95 -10.44 11.43
CA VAL A 75 -15.65 -10.78 10.84
C VAL A 75 -14.96 -9.48 10.41
N PHE A 76 -13.66 -9.35 10.68
CA PHE A 76 -12.83 -8.29 10.09
C PHE A 76 -13.03 -8.24 8.57
N ASN A 77 -12.95 -7.05 7.97
CA ASN A 77 -13.05 -6.81 6.52
C ASN A 77 -14.46 -6.84 5.92
N GLY A 78 -15.52 -6.98 6.71
CA GLY A 78 -16.89 -6.99 6.17
C GLY A 78 -17.27 -5.68 5.47
N VAL A 79 -16.96 -4.54 6.10
CA VAL A 79 -17.27 -3.20 5.56
C VAL A 79 -16.39 -2.92 4.35
N LEU A 80 -15.08 -3.15 4.50
CA LEU A 80 -14.11 -2.95 3.42
C LEU A 80 -14.47 -3.78 2.18
N THR A 81 -14.79 -5.05 2.37
CA THR A 81 -15.14 -5.95 1.25
C THR A 81 -16.42 -5.49 0.57
N LYS A 82 -17.47 -5.18 1.33
CA LYS A 82 -18.76 -4.75 0.79
C LYS A 82 -18.63 -3.49 -0.05
N GLU A 83 -18.05 -2.44 0.53
CA GLU A 83 -17.95 -1.13 -0.12
C GLU A 83 -17.08 -1.19 -1.38
N LEU A 84 -15.94 -1.88 -1.33
CA LEU A 84 -15.07 -2.00 -2.51
C LEU A 84 -15.69 -2.86 -3.62
N ILE A 85 -16.46 -3.91 -3.29
CA ILE A 85 -17.20 -4.67 -4.31
C ILE A 85 -18.27 -3.80 -4.97
N LEU A 86 -19.02 -3.04 -4.18
CA LEU A 86 -20.06 -2.14 -4.69
C LEU A 86 -19.47 -1.01 -5.54
N LEU A 87 -18.30 -0.49 -5.17
CA LEU A 87 -17.54 0.47 -5.95
C LEU A 87 -17.17 -0.11 -7.33
N LEU A 88 -16.78 -1.38 -7.38
CA LEU A 88 -16.37 -2.07 -8.61
C LEU A 88 -17.54 -2.78 -9.31
N LYS A 89 -18.80 -2.54 -8.94
CA LYS A 89 -19.99 -3.27 -9.45
C LYS A 89 -20.15 -3.28 -10.98
N ASN A 90 -19.55 -2.33 -11.68
CA ASN A 90 -19.60 -2.23 -13.15
C ASN A 90 -18.48 -3.04 -13.83
N LYS A 91 -17.55 -3.61 -13.07
CA LYS A 91 -16.50 -4.50 -13.57
C LYS A 91 -17.06 -5.92 -13.70
N LYS A 92 -16.59 -6.66 -14.70
CA LYS A 92 -17.12 -7.98 -15.08
C LYS A 92 -17.22 -8.96 -13.90
N LYS A 93 -16.16 -9.12 -13.09
CA LYS A 93 -16.13 -10.08 -11.98
C LYS A 93 -17.07 -9.66 -10.83
N PRO A 94 -16.97 -8.45 -10.25
CA PRO A 94 -17.93 -7.97 -9.24
C PRO A 94 -19.38 -7.99 -9.71
N GLN A 95 -19.66 -7.60 -10.95
CA GLN A 95 -21.02 -7.63 -11.52
C GLN A 95 -21.58 -9.06 -11.55
N SER A 96 -20.77 -10.01 -12.04
CA SER A 96 -21.15 -11.42 -12.10
C SER A 96 -21.38 -12.01 -10.72
N PHE A 97 -20.58 -11.61 -9.73
CA PHE A 97 -20.77 -12.00 -8.33
C PHE A 97 -22.08 -11.47 -7.77
N LEU A 98 -22.29 -10.15 -7.81
CA LEU A 98 -23.49 -9.50 -7.25
C LEU A 98 -24.79 -9.99 -7.90
N SER A 99 -24.79 -10.25 -9.20
CA SER A 99 -25.95 -10.79 -9.92
C SER A 99 -26.20 -12.28 -9.67
N GLY A 100 -25.18 -13.02 -9.22
CA GLY A 100 -25.26 -14.45 -8.91
C GLY A 100 -25.67 -14.77 -7.46
N LEU A 101 -25.83 -13.75 -6.60
CA LEU A 101 -26.23 -13.94 -5.21
C LEU A 101 -27.70 -14.39 -5.10
N PRO A 102 -28.03 -15.32 -4.18
CA PRO A 102 -29.42 -15.64 -3.83
C PRO A 102 -30.19 -14.40 -3.37
N GLU A 103 -31.50 -14.32 -3.67
CA GLU A 103 -32.32 -13.15 -3.33
C GLU A 103 -32.33 -12.86 -1.82
N GLU A 104 -32.34 -13.90 -1.00
CA GLU A 104 -32.31 -13.82 0.46
C GLU A 104 -31.00 -13.24 1.03
N ASP A 105 -29.90 -13.32 0.27
CA ASP A 105 -28.57 -12.90 0.72
C ASP A 105 -28.16 -11.53 0.17
N LYS A 106 -28.87 -10.97 -0.84
CA LYS A 106 -28.42 -9.77 -1.59
C LYS A 106 -28.11 -8.55 -0.73
N ASP A 107 -28.83 -8.37 0.38
CA ASP A 107 -28.68 -7.18 1.23
C ASP A 107 -27.59 -7.35 2.31
N ASN A 108 -27.19 -8.59 2.61
CA ASN A 108 -26.30 -8.91 3.73
C ASN A 108 -25.31 -10.06 3.44
N TRP A 109 -24.92 -10.22 2.17
CA TRP A 109 -24.02 -11.28 1.73
C TRP A 109 -22.66 -11.21 2.41
N GLU A 110 -22.22 -10.05 2.88
CA GLU A 110 -20.97 -9.88 3.62
C GLU A 110 -20.98 -10.62 4.97
N SER A 111 -22.17 -10.91 5.51
CA SER A 111 -22.34 -11.74 6.71
C SER A 111 -22.30 -13.24 6.39
N VAL A 112 -22.43 -13.63 5.12
CA VAL A 112 -22.35 -15.02 4.68
C VAL A 112 -20.92 -15.36 4.32
N ARG A 113 -20.27 -16.21 5.14
CA ARG A 113 -18.83 -16.51 5.04
C ARG A 113 -18.35 -16.92 3.64
N MET A 114 -19.15 -17.70 2.92
CA MET A 114 -18.82 -18.15 1.57
C MET A 114 -18.78 -16.97 0.59
N HIS A 115 -19.85 -16.17 0.54
CA HIS A 115 -19.94 -15.00 -0.33
C HIS A 115 -18.90 -13.94 0.01
N LEU A 116 -18.63 -13.72 1.31
CA LEU A 116 -17.56 -12.82 1.76
C LEU A 116 -16.20 -13.26 1.21
N ARG A 117 -15.89 -14.55 1.24
CA ARG A 117 -14.62 -15.10 0.73
C ARG A 117 -14.51 -14.92 -0.78
N ASP A 118 -15.57 -15.22 -1.52
CA ASP A 118 -15.59 -15.07 -2.98
C ASP A 118 -15.39 -13.61 -3.40
N ALA A 119 -16.04 -12.68 -2.69
CA ALA A 119 -15.85 -11.25 -2.85
C ALA A 119 -14.40 -10.81 -2.55
N GLN A 120 -13.80 -11.30 -1.47
CA GLN A 120 -12.42 -11.02 -1.09
C GLN A 120 -11.42 -11.47 -2.16
N GLU A 121 -11.64 -12.64 -2.76
CA GLU A 121 -10.82 -13.15 -3.87
C GLU A 121 -10.95 -12.25 -5.12
N ILE A 122 -12.18 -11.86 -5.47
CA ILE A 122 -12.43 -10.91 -6.57
C ILE A 122 -11.69 -9.60 -6.35
N LEU A 123 -11.73 -9.03 -5.15
CA LEU A 123 -11.05 -7.77 -4.84
C LEU A 123 -9.53 -7.91 -4.94
N ALA A 124 -8.96 -8.97 -4.37
CA ALA A 124 -7.53 -9.25 -4.42
C ALA A 124 -6.98 -9.36 -5.84
N GLU A 125 -7.80 -9.80 -6.80
CA GLU A 125 -7.45 -9.92 -8.21
C GLU A 125 -7.80 -8.68 -9.04
N SER A 126 -8.64 -7.78 -8.52
CA SER A 126 -9.10 -6.60 -9.27
C SER A 126 -8.17 -5.41 -9.11
N PHE A 127 -7.52 -5.27 -7.95
CA PHE A 127 -6.55 -4.20 -7.71
C PHE A 127 -5.17 -4.56 -8.26
N VAL A 128 -4.38 -3.51 -8.56
CA VAL A 128 -2.96 -3.66 -8.88
C VAL A 128 -2.24 -4.55 -7.86
N TRP A 129 -1.39 -5.46 -8.35
CA TRP A 129 -0.91 -6.62 -7.58
C TRP A 129 -0.38 -6.30 -6.17
N ILE A 130 0.32 -5.18 -5.98
CA ILE A 130 0.84 -4.77 -4.67
C ILE A 130 -0.28 -4.49 -3.65
N ILE A 131 -1.40 -3.89 -4.09
CA ILE A 131 -2.57 -3.60 -3.25
C ILE A 131 -3.38 -4.88 -3.07
N GLY A 132 -3.57 -5.64 -4.14
CA GLY A 132 -4.20 -6.96 -4.06
C GLY A 132 -3.46 -7.91 -3.10
N TRP A 133 -2.13 -7.83 -3.02
CA TRP A 133 -1.31 -8.56 -2.06
C TRP A 133 -1.62 -8.17 -0.61
N GLU A 134 -1.60 -6.89 -0.27
CA GLU A 134 -1.92 -6.43 1.08
C GLU A 134 -3.39 -6.71 1.46
N LEU A 135 -4.33 -6.57 0.52
CA LEU A 135 -5.73 -6.95 0.73
C LEU A 135 -5.87 -8.44 1.08
N ARG A 136 -5.17 -9.35 0.37
CA ARG A 136 -5.17 -10.78 0.73
C ARG A 136 -4.69 -11.02 2.15
N ARG A 137 -3.66 -10.28 2.59
CA ARG A 137 -3.15 -10.38 3.96
C ARG A 137 -4.20 -9.93 4.95
N LEU A 138 -4.81 -8.76 4.75
CA LEU A 138 -5.92 -8.25 5.56
C LEU A 138 -7.07 -9.27 5.69
N PHE A 139 -7.50 -9.85 4.57
CA PHE A 139 -8.58 -10.83 4.52
C PHE A 139 -8.22 -12.16 5.22
N SER A 140 -6.94 -12.53 5.24
CA SER A 140 -6.49 -13.77 5.86
C SER A 140 -6.51 -13.73 7.40
N ILE A 141 -6.31 -12.56 8.01
CA ILE A 141 -6.21 -12.39 9.48
C ILE A 141 -7.49 -12.83 10.18
N GLY A 142 -8.65 -12.47 9.61
CA GLY A 142 -9.95 -12.85 10.16
C GLY A 142 -10.24 -14.35 10.09
N ASN A 143 -9.56 -15.08 9.19
CA ASN A 143 -9.79 -16.50 8.95
C ASN A 143 -8.89 -17.43 9.78
N ASP A 144 -7.82 -16.91 10.38
CA ASP A 144 -6.90 -17.68 11.20
C ASP A 144 -7.51 -18.00 12.56
N LYS A 145 -7.91 -19.25 12.82
CA LYS A 145 -8.54 -19.62 14.10
C LYS A 145 -7.54 -19.87 15.23
N GLU A 146 -6.26 -19.98 14.93
CA GLU A 146 -5.22 -20.36 15.89
C GLU A 146 -4.57 -19.12 16.54
N LYS A 147 -4.61 -17.98 15.87
CA LYS A 147 -4.11 -16.70 16.41
C LYS A 147 -5.00 -16.14 17.51
N ARG A 148 -4.34 -15.65 18.58
CA ARG A 148 -4.95 -14.87 19.66
C ARG A 148 -5.53 -13.57 19.12
N ILE A 149 -6.59 -13.08 19.76
CA ILE A 149 -7.31 -11.89 19.30
C ILE A 149 -6.43 -10.63 19.34
N GLU A 150 -5.55 -10.51 20.32
CA GLU A 150 -4.61 -9.38 20.43
C GLU A 150 -3.65 -9.35 19.24
N THR A 151 -3.08 -10.50 18.88
CA THR A 151 -2.20 -10.61 17.71
C THR A 151 -2.94 -10.28 16.42
N LYS A 152 -4.20 -10.70 16.28
CA LYS A 152 -5.02 -10.34 15.12
C LYS A 152 -5.28 -8.84 15.04
N ILE A 153 -5.58 -8.19 16.16
CA ILE A 153 -5.82 -6.75 16.23
C ILE A 153 -4.57 -5.99 15.76
N ASP A 154 -3.40 -6.35 16.29
CA ASP A 154 -2.14 -5.69 15.95
C ASP A 154 -1.77 -5.92 14.48
N GLU A 155 -1.85 -7.16 14.00
CA GLU A 155 -1.60 -7.49 12.59
C GLU A 155 -2.57 -6.75 11.66
N TYR A 156 -3.85 -6.69 12.01
CA TYR A 156 -4.86 -6.04 11.19
C TYR A 156 -4.60 -4.54 11.03
N LEU A 157 -4.28 -3.86 12.13
CA LEU A 157 -3.93 -2.45 12.12
C LEU A 157 -2.65 -2.20 11.32
N ASN A 158 -1.61 -3.00 11.54
CA ASN A 158 -0.35 -2.90 10.78
C ASN A 158 -0.58 -3.09 9.28
N HIS A 159 -1.45 -4.02 8.88
CA HIS A 159 -1.81 -4.21 7.49
C HIS A 159 -2.68 -3.08 6.92
N CYS A 160 -3.53 -2.44 7.73
CA CYS A 160 -4.23 -1.23 7.30
C CYS A 160 -3.25 -0.09 7.03
N PHE A 161 -2.29 0.13 7.94
CA PHE A 161 -1.24 1.14 7.77
C PHE A 161 -0.36 0.84 6.55
N SER A 162 0.07 -0.41 6.39
CA SER A 162 0.86 -0.88 5.24
C SER A 162 0.12 -0.65 3.92
N THR A 163 -1.16 -1.04 3.84
CA THR A 163 -1.99 -0.84 2.63
C THR A 163 -2.13 0.64 2.29
N TYR A 164 -2.40 1.50 3.28
CA TYR A 164 -2.49 2.94 3.08
C TYR A 164 -1.14 3.54 2.64
N ARG A 165 -0.04 3.14 3.29
CA ARG A 165 1.33 3.56 2.96
C ARG A 165 1.70 3.23 1.52
N ILE A 166 1.49 1.99 1.11
CA ILE A 166 1.81 1.52 -0.25
C ILE A 166 0.95 2.26 -1.29
N SER A 167 -0.33 2.51 -0.98
CA SER A 167 -1.22 3.30 -1.84
C SER A 167 -0.70 4.74 -2.01
N LEU A 168 -0.31 5.39 -0.92
CA LEU A 168 0.28 6.74 -0.97
C LEU A 168 1.65 6.77 -1.66
N GLN A 169 2.51 5.78 -1.43
CA GLN A 169 3.79 5.69 -2.12
C GLN A 169 3.58 5.55 -3.63
N LEU A 170 2.69 4.66 -4.06
CA LEU A 170 2.42 4.45 -5.47
C LEU A 170 1.90 5.72 -6.16
N ILE A 171 0.93 6.42 -5.56
CA ILE A 171 0.42 7.66 -6.14
C ILE A 171 1.46 8.79 -6.11
N ASN A 172 2.26 8.90 -5.06
CA ASN A 172 3.37 9.85 -5.01
C ASN A 172 4.41 9.56 -6.10
N PHE A 173 4.74 8.29 -6.33
CA PHE A 173 5.68 7.90 -7.38
C PHE A 173 5.14 8.23 -8.77
N LEU A 174 3.84 8.03 -9.02
CA LEU A 174 3.20 8.45 -10.28
C LEU A 174 3.39 9.96 -10.53
N PHE A 175 3.05 10.77 -9.53
CA PHE A 175 3.13 12.23 -9.64
C PHE A 175 4.58 12.73 -9.74
N ILE A 176 5.51 12.19 -8.96
CA ILE A 176 6.93 12.58 -9.00
C ILE A 176 7.56 12.16 -10.33
N SER A 177 7.32 10.94 -10.81
CA SER A 177 7.87 10.47 -12.07
C SER A 177 7.44 11.33 -13.25
N GLN A 178 6.14 11.59 -13.41
CA GLN A 178 5.71 12.45 -14.51
C GLN A 178 6.17 13.91 -14.30
N LEU A 179 6.20 14.43 -13.06
CA LEU A 179 6.70 15.79 -12.83
C LEU A 179 8.17 15.92 -13.23
N TRP A 180 8.96 14.86 -13.02
CA TRP A 180 10.33 14.79 -13.47
C TRP A 180 10.41 14.81 -15.00
N ASP A 181 9.60 14.01 -15.70
CA ASP A 181 9.55 14.00 -17.17
C ASP A 181 9.14 15.38 -17.74
N GLU A 182 8.10 15.99 -17.18
CA GLU A 182 7.59 17.31 -17.56
C GLU A 182 8.64 18.39 -17.33
N LYS A 183 9.31 18.40 -16.18
CA LYS A 183 10.34 19.40 -15.87
C LYS A 183 11.62 19.20 -16.68
N SER A 184 11.98 17.96 -16.99
CA SER A 184 13.09 17.66 -17.91
C SER A 184 12.82 18.24 -19.30
N SER A 185 11.57 18.19 -19.75
CA SER A 185 11.13 18.75 -21.03
C SER A 185 10.93 20.27 -20.98
N ASN A 186 10.52 20.81 -19.83
CA ASN A 186 10.28 22.22 -19.60
C ASN A 186 10.90 22.70 -18.27
N PRO A 187 12.16 23.18 -18.29
CA PRO A 187 12.86 23.63 -17.10
C PRO A 187 12.21 24.83 -16.37
N ALA A 188 11.24 25.51 -16.99
CA ALA A 188 10.53 26.63 -16.36
C ALA A 188 9.50 26.19 -15.29
N ILE A 189 9.17 24.88 -15.22
CA ILE A 189 8.26 24.34 -14.20
C ILE A 189 8.83 24.56 -12.81
N ASN A 190 8.08 25.26 -11.96
CA ASN A 190 8.45 25.44 -10.57
C ASN A 190 7.97 24.25 -9.73
N SER A 191 8.91 23.37 -9.42
CA SER A 191 8.71 22.20 -8.54
C SER A 191 9.40 22.35 -7.18
N LYS A 192 9.90 23.54 -6.83
CA LYS A 192 10.57 23.75 -5.54
C LYS A 192 9.53 23.72 -4.42
N ASN A 193 9.59 22.68 -3.59
CA ASN A 193 8.64 22.44 -2.54
C ASN A 193 9.31 21.65 -1.39
N ASP A 194 8.97 21.98 -0.15
CA ASP A 194 9.62 21.40 1.03
C ASP A 194 9.29 19.92 1.22
N GLU A 195 8.07 19.49 0.88
CA GLU A 195 7.69 18.08 0.95
C GLU A 195 8.42 17.24 -0.11
N ILE A 196 8.58 17.76 -1.34
CA ILE A 196 9.40 17.10 -2.38
C ILE A 196 10.88 17.05 -1.94
N SER A 197 11.39 18.12 -1.35
CA SER A 197 12.75 18.15 -0.80
C SER A 197 12.93 17.12 0.32
N ASN A 198 11.95 17.01 1.23
CA ASN A 198 11.95 16.01 2.30
C ASN A 198 11.93 14.59 1.73
N PHE A 199 11.12 14.31 0.70
CA PHE A 199 11.09 13.01 0.03
C PHE A 199 12.47 12.57 -0.47
N PHE A 200 13.20 13.46 -1.15
CA PHE A 200 14.53 13.12 -1.67
C PHE A 200 15.61 13.08 -0.60
N ASN A 201 15.49 13.84 0.49
CA ASN A 201 16.57 14.00 1.48
C ASN A 201 16.35 13.21 2.77
N ALA A 202 15.18 12.60 2.99
CA ALA A 202 14.89 11.84 4.19
C ALA A 202 15.88 10.67 4.35
N SER A 203 16.44 10.55 5.55
CA SER A 203 17.30 9.43 5.96
C SER A 203 16.53 8.38 6.78
N ARG A 204 15.20 8.48 6.78
CA ARG A 204 14.26 7.58 7.45
C ARG A 204 13.02 7.45 6.59
N ASP A 205 12.25 6.41 6.85
CA ASP A 205 10.91 6.28 6.30
C ASP A 205 10.06 7.50 6.64
N LEU A 206 9.37 8.03 5.61
CA LEU A 206 8.36 9.05 5.80
C LEU A 206 7.17 8.46 6.56
N LYS A 207 6.58 9.22 7.49
CA LYS A 207 5.33 8.84 8.17
C LYS A 207 4.15 8.92 7.20
N LEU A 208 3.02 8.31 7.55
CA LEU A 208 1.81 8.37 6.70
C LEU A 208 1.39 9.82 6.41
N SER A 209 1.42 10.69 7.41
CA SER A 209 1.10 12.11 7.26
C SER A 209 2.07 12.85 6.34
N GLU A 210 3.36 12.50 6.36
CA GLU A 210 4.36 13.08 5.45
C GLU A 210 4.15 12.61 4.01
N LEU A 211 3.77 11.35 3.80
CA LEU A 211 3.40 10.83 2.48
C LEU A 211 2.13 11.49 1.95
N ARG A 212 1.13 11.75 2.80
CA ARG A 212 -0.07 12.49 2.40
C ARG A 212 0.25 13.95 2.07
N ASN A 213 1.07 14.62 2.88
CA ASN A 213 1.50 15.99 2.61
C ASN A 213 2.27 16.09 1.29
N LEU A 214 3.14 15.12 0.99
CA LEU A 214 3.81 15.02 -0.29
C LEU A 214 2.80 14.93 -1.45
N PHE A 215 1.77 14.08 -1.33
CA PHE A 215 0.74 13.95 -2.36
C PHE A 215 0.00 15.27 -2.60
N GLN A 216 -0.44 15.93 -1.53
CA GLN A 216 -1.11 17.23 -1.62
C GLN A 216 -0.21 18.32 -2.22
N SER A 217 1.07 18.34 -1.86
CA SER A 217 2.05 19.28 -2.42
C SER A 217 2.28 19.02 -3.90
N LEU A 218 2.33 17.76 -4.35
CA LEU A 218 2.40 17.41 -5.76
C LEU A 218 1.16 17.89 -6.52
N ILE A 219 -0.05 17.67 -6.01
CA ILE A 219 -1.27 18.22 -6.64
C ILE A 219 -1.18 19.74 -6.80
N LYS A 220 -0.74 20.46 -5.75
CA LYS A 220 -0.58 21.92 -5.79
C LYS A 220 0.44 22.35 -6.84
N VAL A 221 1.56 21.64 -6.99
CA VAL A 221 2.57 21.90 -8.02
C VAL A 221 1.99 21.72 -9.43
N TYR A 222 1.23 20.65 -9.68
CA TYR A 222 0.58 20.42 -10.98
C TYR A 222 -0.42 21.53 -11.29
N LYS A 223 -1.28 21.90 -10.33
CA LYS A 223 -2.24 23.01 -10.50
C LYS A 223 -1.56 24.34 -10.77
N ALA A 224 -0.51 24.67 -10.00
CA ALA A 224 0.22 25.93 -10.15
C ALA A 224 0.92 26.07 -11.51
N ASN A 225 1.43 24.96 -12.06
CA ASN A 225 2.10 24.92 -13.35
C ASN A 225 1.17 24.56 -14.52
N LYS A 226 -0.13 24.32 -14.27
CA LYS A 226 -1.14 23.90 -15.26
C LYS A 226 -0.75 22.63 -16.01
N LEU A 227 -0.18 21.66 -15.29
CA LEU A 227 0.20 20.37 -15.84
C LEU A 227 -0.99 19.41 -15.84
N GLU A 228 -1.02 18.49 -16.81
CA GLU A 228 -1.95 17.36 -16.78
C GLU A 228 -1.50 16.34 -15.73
N PHE A 229 -2.45 15.80 -14.96
CA PHE A 229 -2.15 14.78 -13.95
C PHE A 229 -1.75 13.44 -14.59
N PRO A 230 -1.03 12.56 -13.86
CA PRO A 230 -0.58 11.25 -14.38
C PRO A 230 -1.70 10.25 -14.64
N LEU A 231 -2.88 10.58 -14.14
CA LEU A 231 -4.10 9.82 -14.22
C LEU A 231 -5.16 10.74 -14.82
N LYS A 232 -6.13 10.18 -15.55
CA LYS A 232 -7.15 11.01 -16.18
C LYS A 232 -8.04 11.65 -15.12
N ASN A 233 -8.58 12.83 -15.42
CA ASN A 233 -9.46 13.55 -14.48
C ASN A 233 -10.69 12.72 -14.10
N GLU A 234 -11.23 11.90 -15.02
CA GLU A 234 -12.36 11.02 -14.72
C GLU A 234 -12.00 9.89 -13.74
N GLU A 235 -10.72 9.52 -13.65
CA GLU A 235 -10.20 8.47 -12.77
C GLU A 235 -9.83 9.01 -11.38
N LEU A 236 -9.28 10.22 -11.31
CA LEU A 236 -8.96 10.90 -10.05
C LEU A 236 -10.18 11.50 -9.35
N GLY A 237 -11.25 11.77 -10.09
CA GLY A 237 -12.42 12.49 -9.58
C GLY A 237 -12.11 13.95 -9.28
N ASP A 238 -12.76 14.51 -8.26
CA ASP A 238 -12.51 15.89 -7.86
C ASP A 238 -11.21 16.00 -7.06
N VAL A 239 -10.16 16.50 -7.71
CA VAL A 239 -8.85 16.68 -7.10
C VAL A 239 -8.82 17.70 -5.95
N ASP A 240 -9.82 18.59 -5.84
CA ASP A 240 -9.94 19.50 -4.71
C ASP A 240 -10.34 18.77 -3.42
N GLU A 241 -10.99 17.60 -3.50
CA GLU A 241 -11.28 16.78 -2.32
C GLU A 241 -10.01 16.31 -1.62
N PHE A 242 -8.92 16.05 -2.36
CA PHE A 242 -7.63 15.68 -1.76
C PHE A 242 -6.97 16.85 -1.01
N LEU A 243 -7.31 18.09 -1.36
CA LEU A 243 -6.75 19.31 -0.75
C LEU A 243 -7.63 19.88 0.36
N ASN A 244 -8.93 19.60 0.35
CA ASN A 244 -9.89 20.09 1.34
C ASN A 244 -9.73 19.31 2.67
N PRO A 245 -9.34 19.97 3.78
CA PRO A 245 -9.17 19.31 5.07
C PRO A 245 -10.45 18.63 5.61
N GLU A 246 -11.61 19.16 5.23
CA GLU A 246 -12.93 18.68 5.67
C GLU A 246 -13.50 17.56 4.75
N SER A 247 -12.77 17.16 3.70
CA SER A 247 -13.21 16.08 2.83
C SER A 247 -13.25 14.75 3.57
N LYS A 248 -14.14 13.86 3.14
CA LYS A 248 -14.20 12.48 3.68
C LYS A 248 -12.85 11.78 3.55
N PHE A 249 -12.13 12.04 2.46
CA PHE A 249 -10.79 11.51 2.25
C PHE A 249 -9.81 11.99 3.33
N ASN A 250 -9.70 13.31 3.54
CA ASN A 250 -8.73 13.86 4.50
C ASN A 250 -9.06 13.52 5.95
N LEU A 251 -10.35 13.45 6.30
CA LEU A 251 -10.79 12.96 7.61
C LEU A 251 -10.40 11.49 7.82
N ALA A 252 -10.63 10.62 6.83
CA ALA A 252 -10.23 9.21 6.89
C ALA A 252 -8.70 9.04 7.01
N CYS A 253 -7.92 9.83 6.25
CA CYS A 253 -6.47 9.86 6.38
C CYS A 253 -6.03 10.27 7.78
N ALA A 254 -6.60 11.35 8.32
CA ALA A 254 -6.27 11.84 9.65
C ALA A 254 -6.56 10.81 10.73
N GLU A 255 -7.68 10.08 10.64
CA GLU A 255 -8.01 8.98 11.57
C GLU A 255 -6.95 7.87 11.56
N LEU A 256 -6.54 7.39 10.37
CA LEU A 256 -5.50 6.36 10.28
C LEU A 256 -4.13 6.86 10.74
N GLU A 257 -3.77 8.10 10.42
CA GLU A 257 -2.53 8.73 10.86
C GLU A 257 -2.50 8.90 12.38
N ASN A 258 -3.62 9.30 13.00
CA ASN A 258 -3.74 9.39 14.44
C ASN A 258 -3.56 8.01 15.11
N LEU A 259 -4.11 6.95 14.51
CA LEU A 259 -3.92 5.58 15.00
C LEU A 259 -2.46 5.11 14.87
N GLU A 260 -1.74 5.45 13.79
CA GLU A 260 -0.30 5.12 13.63
C GLU A 260 0.57 5.77 14.73
N LEU A 261 0.16 6.94 15.22
CA LEU A 261 0.90 7.68 16.26
C LEU A 261 0.65 7.18 17.69
N VAL A 262 -0.34 6.31 17.89
CA VAL A 262 -0.63 5.75 19.22
C VAL A 262 0.54 4.87 19.66
N ASP A 263 1.12 5.20 20.81
CA ASP A 263 2.17 4.40 21.44
C ASP A 263 1.57 3.08 21.97
N PRO A 264 1.92 1.92 21.38
CA PRO A 264 1.39 0.63 21.80
C PRO A 264 1.75 0.28 23.25
N GLY A 265 2.82 0.90 23.79
CA GLY A 265 3.23 0.75 25.19
C GLY A 265 2.33 1.50 26.18
N LYS A 266 1.47 2.42 25.70
CA LYS A 266 0.58 3.24 26.54
C LYS A 266 -0.89 2.93 26.36
N ILE A 267 -1.30 2.58 25.13
CA ILE A 267 -2.69 2.27 24.80
C ILE A 267 -2.72 0.93 24.08
N ALA A 268 -3.43 -0.04 24.66
CA ALA A 268 -3.68 -1.31 24.01
C ALA A 268 -4.72 -1.11 22.90
N PHE A 269 -4.40 -1.56 21.70
CA PHE A 269 -5.37 -1.59 20.62
C PHE A 269 -6.50 -2.57 20.93
N GLY A 270 -7.62 -2.34 20.27
CA GLY A 270 -8.89 -3.02 20.52
C GLY A 270 -9.70 -3.06 19.24
N LEU A 271 -10.75 -3.87 19.25
CA LEU A 271 -11.56 -4.10 18.05
C LEU A 271 -12.20 -2.83 17.48
N GLY A 272 -12.53 -1.85 18.32
CA GLY A 272 -12.98 -0.52 17.86
C GLY A 272 -11.94 0.21 17.01
N HIS A 273 -10.64 0.10 17.34
CA HIS A 273 -9.57 0.69 16.54
C HIS A 273 -9.46 0.00 15.17
N CYS A 274 -9.60 -1.33 15.11
CA CYS A 274 -9.63 -2.07 13.85
C CYS A 274 -10.80 -1.62 12.97
N HIS A 275 -11.98 -1.39 13.55
CA HIS A 275 -13.14 -0.92 12.82
C HIS A 275 -12.95 0.50 12.26
N THR A 276 -12.42 1.42 13.06
CA THR A 276 -12.05 2.76 12.60
C THR A 276 -11.04 2.68 11.46
N ALA A 277 -9.99 1.87 11.61
CA ALA A 277 -8.99 1.67 10.56
C ALA A 277 -9.59 1.09 9.28
N GLU A 278 -10.52 0.13 9.39
CA GLU A 278 -11.22 -0.45 8.26
C GLU A 278 -12.05 0.57 7.50
N ILE A 279 -12.89 1.37 8.19
CA ILE A 279 -13.71 2.42 7.57
C ILE A 279 -12.82 3.46 6.88
N SER A 280 -11.76 3.90 7.56
CA SER A 280 -10.84 4.89 7.01
C SER A 280 -10.11 4.36 5.78
N LEU A 281 -9.57 3.14 5.85
CA LEU A 281 -8.92 2.51 4.70
C LEU A 281 -9.88 2.31 3.53
N THR A 282 -11.12 1.91 3.80
CA THR A 282 -12.18 1.76 2.80
C THR A 282 -12.44 3.08 2.09
N THR A 283 -12.54 4.17 2.84
CA THR A 283 -12.76 5.51 2.30
C THR A 283 -11.58 5.95 1.42
N ILE A 284 -10.35 5.71 1.87
CA ILE A 284 -9.14 6.05 1.12
C ILE A 284 -9.05 5.25 -0.18
N LEU A 285 -9.19 3.92 -0.13
CA LEU A 285 -9.14 3.07 -1.32
C LEU A 285 -10.29 3.35 -2.29
N SER A 286 -11.44 3.79 -1.79
CA SER A 286 -12.56 4.22 -2.66
C SER A 286 -12.23 5.48 -3.46
N ASN A 287 -11.43 6.39 -2.90
CA ASN A 287 -10.91 7.55 -3.63
C ASN A 287 -9.74 7.19 -4.56
N PHE A 288 -9.13 6.01 -4.38
CA PHE A 288 -8.10 5.45 -5.25
C PHE A 288 -8.62 4.28 -6.09
N ASN A 289 -9.88 4.36 -6.53
CA ASN A 289 -10.53 3.29 -7.30
C ASN A 289 -9.81 2.96 -8.62
N PHE A 290 -9.09 3.93 -9.19
CA PHE A 290 -8.27 3.76 -10.40
C PHE A 290 -7.19 2.69 -10.21
N LEU A 291 -6.79 2.34 -8.98
CA LEU A 291 -5.87 1.23 -8.71
C LEU A 291 -6.43 -0.13 -9.18
N ALA A 292 -7.73 -0.23 -9.46
CA ALA A 292 -8.37 -1.40 -10.06
C ALA A 292 -8.42 -1.39 -11.60
N ASP A 293 -7.93 -0.33 -12.24
CA ASP A 293 -7.94 -0.16 -13.70
C ASP A 293 -6.55 -0.28 -14.34
N TYR A 294 -5.52 -0.44 -13.51
CA TYR A 294 -4.13 -0.39 -13.91
C TYR A 294 -3.37 -1.65 -13.52
N GLN A 295 -2.31 -1.92 -14.27
CA GLN A 295 -1.39 -3.03 -14.09
C GLN A 295 0.03 -2.50 -13.85
N LEU A 296 0.80 -3.24 -13.05
CA LEU A 296 2.25 -3.06 -13.01
C LEU A 296 2.89 -3.95 -14.07
N VAL A 297 3.80 -3.40 -14.85
CA VAL A 297 4.54 -4.11 -15.90
C VAL A 297 6.02 -3.80 -15.79
N THR A 298 6.84 -4.83 -15.68
CA THR A 298 8.29 -4.69 -15.66
C THR A 298 8.87 -4.98 -17.05
N LEU A 299 9.82 -4.14 -17.49
CA LEU A 299 10.60 -4.36 -18.70
C LEU A 299 11.94 -5.00 -18.34
N LYS A 300 12.07 -6.31 -18.52
CA LYS A 300 13.28 -7.05 -18.10
C LYS A 300 14.48 -6.76 -19.00
N LYS A 301 14.25 -6.69 -20.31
CA LYS A 301 15.32 -6.53 -21.30
C LYS A 301 14.79 -5.81 -22.54
N ILE A 302 15.68 -5.04 -23.16
CA ILE A 302 15.53 -4.58 -24.53
C ILE A 302 16.67 -5.21 -25.34
N GLU A 303 16.33 -5.91 -26.41
CA GLU A 303 17.30 -6.44 -27.37
C GLU A 303 17.38 -5.50 -28.57
N TYR A 304 18.60 -5.19 -28.99
CA TYR A 304 18.86 -4.42 -30.21
C TYR A 304 19.14 -5.40 -31.35
N GLU A 305 18.37 -5.29 -32.42
CA GLU A 305 18.55 -6.08 -33.63
C GLU A 305 18.66 -5.17 -34.84
N GLU A 306 19.85 -5.12 -35.46
CA GLU A 306 20.08 -4.42 -36.72
C GLU A 306 20.89 -5.34 -37.63
N SER A 307 20.30 -5.68 -38.78
CA SER A 307 21.01 -6.41 -39.83
C SER A 307 21.64 -5.43 -40.82
N ARG A 308 22.64 -5.90 -41.57
CA ARG A 308 23.31 -5.06 -42.59
C ARG A 308 22.27 -4.52 -43.59
N ASN A 309 22.14 -3.19 -43.64
CA ASN A 309 21.18 -2.45 -44.48
C ASN A 309 19.70 -2.54 -44.05
N SER A 310 19.38 -2.90 -42.80
CA SER A 310 18.02 -2.81 -42.26
C SER A 310 17.88 -1.69 -41.25
N VAL A 311 16.64 -1.29 -40.98
CA VAL A 311 16.33 -0.45 -39.83
C VAL A 311 16.55 -1.25 -38.56
N ALA A 312 17.06 -0.59 -37.51
CA ALA A 312 17.21 -1.18 -36.19
C ALA A 312 15.86 -1.43 -35.53
N TRP A 313 15.75 -2.58 -34.85
CA TRP A 313 14.60 -2.98 -34.06
C TRP A 313 15.00 -3.11 -32.60
N TYR A 314 14.11 -2.67 -31.72
CA TYR A 314 14.17 -2.88 -30.29
C TYR A 314 13.09 -3.88 -29.89
N ILE A 315 13.51 -5.05 -29.41
CA ILE A 315 12.63 -6.11 -28.91
C ILE A 315 12.51 -5.95 -27.41
N LYS A 316 11.30 -5.66 -26.93
CA LYS A 316 11.01 -5.35 -25.52
C LYS A 316 10.38 -6.55 -24.85
N ASP A 317 11.04 -7.11 -23.83
CA ASP A 317 10.51 -8.23 -23.02
C ASP A 317 9.80 -7.68 -21.78
N LEU A 318 8.47 -7.60 -21.87
CA LEU A 318 7.59 -7.03 -20.86
C LEU A 318 6.86 -8.13 -20.10
N ASN A 319 6.96 -8.12 -18.77
CA ASN A 319 6.22 -9.02 -17.89
C ASN A 319 5.11 -8.27 -17.18
N ILE A 320 3.87 -8.73 -17.32
CA ILE A 320 2.74 -8.23 -16.54
C ILE A 320 2.78 -8.85 -15.14
N LEU A 321 2.81 -8.01 -14.12
CA LEU A 321 2.99 -8.38 -12.72
C LEU A 321 1.63 -8.65 -12.06
N GLU A 322 0.90 -9.65 -12.54
CA GLU A 322 -0.49 -9.89 -12.08
C GLU A 322 -0.70 -11.14 -11.24
N ASN A 323 0.18 -12.15 -11.24
CA ASN A 323 0.04 -13.31 -10.34
C ASN A 323 1.35 -14.08 -10.11
N ASN A 324 1.45 -14.73 -8.94
CA ASN A 324 2.56 -15.62 -8.54
C ASN A 324 2.59 -16.95 -9.31
N GLU A 325 1.65 -17.21 -10.22
CA GLU A 325 1.71 -18.40 -11.06
C GLU A 325 2.76 -18.21 -12.14
N SER A 326 3.97 -18.62 -11.80
CA SER A 326 5.13 -18.89 -12.64
C SER A 326 4.85 -19.71 -13.91
N LYS A 327 3.59 -20.10 -14.19
CA LYS A 327 3.18 -20.84 -15.38
C LYS A 327 2.69 -19.97 -16.53
N ASN A 328 2.29 -18.72 -16.30
CA ASN A 328 1.93 -17.80 -17.36
C ASN A 328 2.37 -16.39 -16.99
N LEU A 329 3.67 -16.11 -17.03
CA LEU A 329 4.09 -14.74 -17.29
C LEU A 329 3.42 -14.36 -18.61
N LEU A 330 2.39 -13.51 -18.56
CA LEU A 330 1.86 -12.85 -19.75
C LEU A 330 2.97 -11.93 -20.26
N ARG A 331 3.91 -12.56 -20.97
CA ARG A 331 5.00 -11.92 -21.69
C ARG A 331 4.45 -11.48 -23.01
N TYR A 332 4.68 -10.22 -23.34
CA TYR A 332 4.46 -9.74 -24.69
C TYR A 332 5.76 -9.14 -25.18
N LEU A 333 6.17 -9.61 -26.36
CA LEU A 333 7.28 -9.01 -27.10
C LEU A 333 6.70 -7.85 -27.89
N LYS A 334 7.21 -6.65 -27.62
CA LYS A 334 6.90 -5.48 -28.44
C LYS A 334 8.11 -5.18 -29.32
N PHE A 335 7.85 -5.03 -30.60
CA PHE A 335 8.83 -4.63 -31.61
C PHE A 335 8.57 -3.18 -31.98
N ASP A 336 9.58 -2.33 -31.84
CA ASP A 336 9.54 -0.97 -32.38
C ASP A 336 10.94 -0.48 -32.77
N ASN A 337 10.99 0.68 -33.39
CA ASN A 337 12.21 1.34 -33.84
C ASN A 337 12.64 2.47 -32.89
N THR A 338 12.13 2.48 -31.65
CA THR A 338 12.37 3.56 -30.70
C THR A 338 13.12 3.05 -29.47
N PRO A 339 14.26 3.66 -29.12
CA PRO A 339 14.92 3.34 -27.87
C PRO A 339 13.99 3.63 -26.69
N GLN A 340 14.09 2.83 -25.64
CA GLN A 340 13.34 3.01 -24.40
C GLN A 340 14.25 2.72 -23.21
N LEU A 341 13.94 3.31 -22.06
CA LEU A 341 14.65 3.02 -20.82
C LEU A 341 14.46 1.53 -20.46
N THR A 342 15.55 0.85 -20.15
CA THR A 342 15.55 -0.58 -19.76
C THR A 342 15.32 -0.71 -18.25
N TYR A 343 14.86 -1.87 -17.77
CA TYR A 343 14.66 -2.16 -16.34
C TYR A 343 13.63 -1.24 -15.65
N SER A 344 12.70 -0.70 -16.45
CA SER A 344 11.62 0.17 -15.99
C SER A 344 10.44 -0.64 -15.43
N VAL A 345 9.79 -0.09 -14.41
CA VAL A 345 8.50 -0.58 -13.92
C VAL A 345 7.43 0.43 -14.31
N PHE A 346 6.48 0.00 -15.13
CA PHE A 346 5.40 0.84 -15.62
C PHE A 346 4.12 0.59 -14.84
N PHE A 347 3.47 1.67 -14.43
CA PHE A 347 2.06 1.66 -14.04
C PHE A 347 1.23 2.06 -15.25
N ARG A 348 0.45 1.12 -15.78
CA ARG A 348 -0.21 1.34 -17.07
C ARG A 348 -1.61 0.75 -17.14
N ASN A 349 -2.42 1.34 -18.01
CA ASN A 349 -3.62 0.75 -18.56
C ASN A 349 -3.50 0.71 -20.09
N ARG A 350 -4.61 0.60 -20.82
CA ARG A 350 -4.60 0.58 -22.30
C ARG A 350 -4.15 1.91 -22.93
N ASN A 351 -4.32 3.02 -22.23
CA ASN A 351 -4.18 4.38 -22.77
C ASN A 351 -3.02 5.16 -22.16
N THR A 352 -2.67 4.89 -20.91
CA THR A 352 -1.67 5.64 -20.15
C THR A 352 -0.63 4.69 -19.59
N SER A 353 0.63 5.13 -19.55
CA SER A 353 1.75 4.38 -18.99
C SER A 353 2.74 5.35 -18.36
N VAL A 354 2.98 5.22 -17.07
CA VAL A 354 3.94 6.04 -16.31
C VAL A 354 5.10 5.17 -15.89
N ASN A 355 6.34 5.62 -16.12
CA ASN A 355 7.54 4.94 -15.65
C ASN A 355 7.79 5.28 -14.17
N LEU A 356 7.78 4.28 -13.30
CA LEU A 356 8.00 4.45 -11.86
C LEU A 356 9.45 4.23 -11.44
N PHE A 357 10.34 3.87 -12.35
CA PHE A 357 11.77 3.78 -12.05
C PHE A 357 12.33 5.19 -11.81
N PRO A 358 13.16 5.44 -10.77
CA PRO A 358 13.78 4.47 -9.85
C PRO A 358 13.03 4.29 -8.51
N PHE A 359 11.86 4.89 -8.34
CA PHE A 359 11.12 4.87 -7.06
C PHE A 359 10.45 3.52 -6.77
N LEU A 360 10.03 2.82 -7.82
CA LEU A 360 9.62 1.42 -7.79
C LEU A 360 10.49 0.63 -8.76
N ILE A 361 11.11 -0.43 -8.27
CA ILE A 361 12.01 -1.27 -9.07
C ILE A 361 11.61 -2.74 -8.98
N ASP A 362 11.86 -3.49 -10.04
CA ASP A 362 11.92 -4.95 -9.99
C ASP A 362 13.39 -5.37 -9.81
N TYR A 363 13.75 -5.67 -8.56
CA TYR A 363 15.13 -6.03 -8.21
C TYR A 363 15.64 -7.22 -9.02
N ASN A 364 14.77 -8.21 -9.25
CA ASN A 364 15.13 -9.41 -9.97
C ASN A 364 15.32 -9.15 -11.47
N ALA A 365 14.64 -8.15 -12.04
CA ALA A 365 14.96 -7.68 -13.38
C ALA A 365 16.38 -7.07 -13.45
N LEU A 366 16.79 -6.32 -12.42
CA LEU A 366 18.13 -5.72 -12.34
C LEU A 366 19.22 -6.80 -12.13
N THR A 367 18.94 -7.84 -11.34
CA THR A 367 19.90 -8.91 -11.05
C THR A 367 19.85 -10.11 -12.00
N ASN A 368 18.98 -10.08 -13.02
CA ASN A 368 18.77 -11.17 -13.98
C ASN A 368 18.22 -12.47 -13.36
N GLU A 369 17.35 -12.34 -12.36
CA GLU A 369 16.63 -13.45 -11.73
C GLU A 369 15.27 -13.70 -12.43
N SER A 370 14.78 -14.93 -12.35
CA SER A 370 13.61 -15.39 -13.12
C SER A 370 12.29 -14.81 -12.64
N ASP A 371 12.10 -14.72 -11.33
CA ASP A 371 10.90 -14.15 -10.71
C ASP A 371 10.96 -12.61 -10.72
N PHE A 372 9.91 -11.96 -10.21
CA PHE A 372 9.93 -10.52 -9.94
C PHE A 372 10.03 -10.28 -8.43
N GLN A 373 10.74 -9.23 -8.05
CA GLN A 373 10.78 -8.73 -6.67
C GLN A 373 10.63 -7.21 -6.69
N LEU A 374 9.40 -6.75 -6.45
CA LEU A 374 9.11 -5.32 -6.37
C LEU A 374 9.65 -4.73 -5.07
N LEU A 375 10.46 -3.67 -5.20
CA LEU A 375 11.00 -2.91 -4.09
C LEU A 375 10.56 -1.43 -4.17
N PHE A 376 10.02 -0.91 -3.07
CA PHE A 376 9.54 0.47 -2.93
C PHE A 376 10.61 1.34 -2.29
N TYR A 377 10.95 2.46 -2.90
CA TYR A 377 11.85 3.42 -2.29
C TYR A 377 11.29 3.91 -0.95
N GLN A 378 12.12 3.88 0.09
CA GLN A 378 11.78 4.36 1.44
C GLN A 378 12.49 5.67 1.75
N CYS A 379 13.83 5.66 1.68
CA CYS A 379 14.67 6.77 2.10
C CYS A 379 16.11 6.64 1.56
N ARG A 380 16.91 7.69 1.73
CA ARG A 380 18.34 7.65 1.43
C ARG A 380 19.13 6.92 2.51
N GLU A 381 20.10 6.12 2.08
CA GLU A 381 21.11 5.51 2.94
C GLU A 381 22.41 6.33 2.83
N GLY A 382 22.47 7.45 3.55
CA GLY A 382 23.61 8.37 3.52
C GLY A 382 23.85 9.00 2.13
N GLU A 383 25.12 9.08 1.74
CA GLU A 383 25.55 9.62 0.43
C GLU A 383 25.91 8.51 -0.57
N SER A 384 25.75 7.24 -0.19
CA SER A 384 26.25 6.10 -0.97
C SER A 384 25.18 5.06 -1.31
N GLY A 385 23.93 5.24 -0.88
CA GLY A 385 22.90 4.29 -1.26
C GLY A 385 21.47 4.77 -1.06
N LEU A 386 20.56 3.89 -1.45
CA LEU A 386 19.12 4.06 -1.39
C LEU A 386 18.52 2.84 -0.70
N ARG A 387 17.61 3.06 0.25
CA ARG A 387 16.90 1.99 0.96
C ARG A 387 15.54 1.75 0.31
N TYR A 388 15.24 0.47 0.11
CA TYR A 388 13.98 0.02 -0.45
C TYR A 388 13.33 -1.06 0.42
N PHE A 389 12.00 -1.17 0.37
CA PHE A 389 11.22 -2.21 1.04
C PHE A 389 10.59 -3.20 0.06
N SER A 390 10.74 -4.49 0.35
CA SER A 390 10.09 -5.58 -0.37
C SER A 390 8.77 -5.95 0.31
N ILE A 391 7.64 -5.69 -0.35
CA ILE A 391 6.31 -6.06 0.17
C ILE A 391 6.18 -7.59 0.35
N LYS A 392 6.71 -8.38 -0.60
CA LYS A 392 6.57 -9.84 -0.60
C LYS A 392 7.39 -10.50 0.52
N SER A 393 8.57 -9.97 0.81
CA SER A 393 9.49 -10.58 1.79
C SER A 393 9.54 -9.84 3.13
N GLU A 394 8.88 -8.68 3.22
CA GLU A 394 8.90 -7.78 4.39
C GLU A 394 10.31 -7.47 4.89
N LYS A 395 11.19 -7.20 3.93
CA LYS A 395 12.60 -6.93 4.20
C LYS A 395 13.03 -5.68 3.48
N GLU A 396 13.84 -4.90 4.18
CA GLU A 396 14.56 -3.78 3.62
C GLU A 396 15.75 -4.28 2.80
N LYS A 397 16.11 -3.52 1.79
CA LYS A 397 17.26 -3.76 0.94
C LYS A 397 17.91 -2.43 0.62
N VAL A 398 19.21 -2.35 0.84
CA VAL A 398 20.01 -1.19 0.46
C VAL A 398 20.61 -1.46 -0.92
N ILE A 399 20.45 -0.50 -1.83
CA ILE A 399 21.15 -0.44 -3.10
C ILE A 399 22.26 0.57 -2.95
N ASP A 400 23.48 0.06 -2.86
CA ASP A 400 24.69 0.86 -2.77
C ASP A 400 25.14 1.30 -4.18
N TYR A 401 25.62 2.54 -4.28
CA TYR A 401 26.28 3.06 -5.46
C TYR A 401 27.75 2.64 -5.45
N MET A 402 28.16 1.85 -6.44
CA MET A 402 29.52 1.32 -6.58
C MET A 402 30.36 2.12 -7.59
N ALA A 403 29.73 3.00 -8.37
CA ALA A 403 30.36 3.77 -9.45
C ALA A 403 31.12 2.88 -10.45
N THR A 404 30.51 1.76 -10.81
CA THR A 404 31.04 0.78 -11.76
C THR A 404 31.28 1.45 -13.10
N ALA A 405 32.53 1.42 -13.57
CA ALA A 405 32.90 1.99 -14.86
C ALA A 405 32.23 1.21 -16.00
N ALA A 406 31.62 1.95 -16.94
CA ALA A 406 31.04 1.39 -18.17
C ALA A 406 32.03 1.43 -19.35
N GLU A 407 33.33 1.44 -19.07
CA GLU A 407 34.37 1.41 -20.09
C GLU A 407 34.50 0.00 -20.70
N SER A 408 35.06 -0.09 -21.90
CA SER A 408 35.33 -1.37 -22.55
C SER A 408 36.31 -2.18 -21.73
N MET A 409 35.88 -3.35 -21.25
CA MET A 409 36.75 -4.28 -20.51
C MET A 409 36.66 -5.69 -21.08
N GLU A 410 37.81 -6.39 -21.07
CA GLU A 410 37.85 -7.81 -21.38
C GLU A 410 37.30 -8.60 -20.19
N ILE A 411 36.32 -9.46 -20.45
CA ILE A 411 35.66 -10.26 -19.42
C ILE A 411 36.26 -11.67 -19.41
N LYS A 412 36.80 -12.09 -18.27
CA LYS A 412 37.53 -13.36 -18.12
C LYS A 412 36.62 -14.55 -17.78
N SER A 413 35.39 -14.29 -17.32
CA SER A 413 34.41 -15.34 -16.98
C SER A 413 32.98 -14.85 -17.04
N GLU A 414 32.03 -15.77 -17.24
CA GLU A 414 30.59 -15.43 -17.20
C GLU A 414 30.15 -14.93 -15.81
N ALA A 415 30.81 -15.40 -14.74
CA ALA A 415 30.56 -14.90 -13.38
C ALA A 415 30.92 -13.42 -13.25
N GLN A 416 32.10 -13.03 -13.73
CA GLN A 416 32.55 -11.64 -13.74
C GLN A 416 31.62 -10.76 -14.59
N LYS A 417 31.17 -11.27 -15.75
CA LYS A 417 30.18 -10.59 -16.59
C LYS A 417 28.88 -10.29 -15.85
N ASN A 418 28.33 -11.30 -15.18
CA ASN A 418 27.05 -11.20 -14.48
C ASN A 418 27.12 -10.25 -13.30
N GLU A 419 28.21 -10.31 -12.52
CA GLU A 419 28.44 -9.41 -11.40
C GLU A 419 28.61 -7.95 -11.85
N LEU A 420 29.41 -7.71 -12.89
CA LEU A 420 29.60 -6.37 -13.44
C LEU A 420 28.28 -5.80 -14.00
N GLN A 421 27.54 -6.58 -14.79
CA GLN A 421 26.25 -6.16 -15.33
C GLN A 421 25.25 -5.85 -14.22
N LYS A 422 25.22 -6.67 -13.16
CA LYS A 422 24.41 -6.42 -11.96
C LYS A 422 24.79 -5.07 -11.33
N ASN A 423 26.07 -4.82 -11.10
CA ASN A 423 26.52 -3.57 -10.47
C ASN A 423 26.22 -2.34 -11.33
N ILE A 424 26.42 -2.42 -12.65
CA ILE A 424 26.05 -1.34 -13.60
C ILE A 424 24.55 -1.03 -13.53
N ARG A 425 23.69 -2.07 -13.50
CA ARG A 425 22.23 -1.90 -13.42
C ARG A 425 21.78 -1.33 -12.08
N LEU A 426 22.41 -1.76 -10.98
CA LEU A 426 22.12 -1.21 -9.66
C LEU A 426 22.61 0.24 -9.54
N ASP A 427 23.77 0.59 -10.10
CA ASP A 427 24.25 1.98 -10.17
C ASP A 427 23.32 2.88 -10.98
N MET A 428 22.63 2.34 -11.99
CA MET A 428 21.63 3.07 -12.76
C MET A 428 20.46 3.54 -11.88
N VAL A 429 20.09 2.79 -10.84
CA VAL A 429 19.06 3.19 -9.87
C VAL A 429 19.47 4.49 -9.18
N SER A 430 20.69 4.53 -8.62
CA SER A 430 21.24 5.70 -7.94
C SER A 430 21.40 6.90 -8.89
N LYS A 431 21.89 6.67 -10.12
CA LYS A 431 22.06 7.73 -11.13
C LYS A 431 20.73 8.36 -11.55
N GLN A 432 19.70 7.54 -11.80
CA GLN A 432 18.38 8.06 -12.17
C GLN A 432 17.70 8.75 -10.97
N PHE A 433 17.94 8.30 -9.74
CA PHE A 433 17.43 8.98 -8.55
C PHE A 433 18.09 10.34 -8.37
N GLU A 434 19.42 10.40 -8.56
CA GLU A 434 20.19 11.65 -8.57
C GLU A 434 19.69 12.62 -9.65
N GLU A 435 19.43 12.13 -10.86
CA GLU A 435 18.89 12.93 -11.96
C GLU A 435 17.51 13.50 -11.63
N ALA A 436 16.60 12.67 -11.11
CA ALA A 436 15.27 13.11 -10.68
C ALA A 436 15.36 14.16 -9.57
N MET A 437 16.21 13.93 -8.56
CA MET A 437 16.44 14.86 -7.46
C MET A 437 16.98 16.20 -7.96
N ASN A 438 18.03 16.18 -8.78
CA ASN A 438 18.67 17.38 -9.31
C ASN A 438 17.73 18.16 -10.22
N THR A 439 16.96 17.47 -11.05
CA THR A 439 15.96 18.10 -11.92
C THR A 439 14.87 18.77 -11.10
N LEU A 440 14.26 18.04 -10.15
CA LEU A 440 13.13 18.55 -9.38
C LEU A 440 13.53 19.61 -8.35
N LEU A 441 14.70 19.49 -7.70
CA LEU A 441 15.13 20.42 -6.66
C LEU A 441 16.04 21.54 -7.17
N GLY A 442 16.60 21.43 -8.38
CA GLY A 442 17.61 22.34 -8.89
C GLY A 442 18.94 22.21 -8.13
N THR A 443 19.27 21.02 -7.66
CA THR A 443 20.50 20.71 -6.93
C THR A 443 21.58 20.15 -7.87
N ASN A 444 22.81 20.02 -7.36
CA ASN A 444 23.92 19.32 -8.01
C ASN A 444 24.41 18.15 -7.13
N PHE A 445 23.47 17.45 -6.50
CA PHE A 445 23.77 16.30 -5.65
C PHE A 445 24.45 15.20 -6.47
N LYS A 446 25.40 14.50 -5.86
CA LYS A 446 26.05 13.32 -6.46
C LYS A 446 26.22 12.22 -5.43
N PHE A 447 25.85 10.98 -5.77
CA PHE A 447 26.19 9.83 -4.94
C PHE A 447 27.69 9.62 -4.90
N LYS A 448 28.19 9.27 -3.71
CA LYS A 448 29.59 8.86 -3.48
C LYS A 448 29.67 7.34 -3.56
N PRO A 449 30.66 6.77 -4.26
CA PRO A 449 30.85 5.34 -4.27
C PRO A 449 30.95 4.83 -2.83
N LYS A 450 30.24 3.76 -2.50
CA LYS A 450 30.49 3.05 -1.26
C LYS A 450 31.93 2.55 -1.35
N VAL A 451 32.77 3.02 -0.44
CA VAL A 451 34.12 2.49 -0.28
C VAL A 451 33.90 1.01 0.00
N SER A 452 34.22 0.16 -0.97
CA SER A 452 34.29 -1.25 -0.68
C SER A 452 35.29 -1.35 0.47
N GLU A 453 34.96 -2.10 1.52
CA GLU A 453 36.01 -2.76 2.28
C GLU A 453 36.70 -3.69 1.27
N ILE A 454 37.56 -3.11 0.44
CA ILE A 454 38.41 -3.85 -0.47
C ILE A 454 39.29 -4.63 0.47
N ASN A 455 39.05 -5.95 0.55
CA ASN A 455 40.05 -6.86 1.08
C ASN A 455 41.38 -6.50 0.42
N ASP A 456 42.33 -6.01 1.22
CA ASP A 456 43.71 -5.68 0.83
C ASP A 456 44.44 -6.86 0.14
N ASP A 457 43.83 -8.05 0.11
CA ASP A 457 44.38 -9.27 -0.51
C ASP A 457 44.48 -9.24 -2.05
N LEU A 458 43.86 -8.29 -2.76
CA LEU A 458 43.91 -8.23 -4.24
C LEU A 458 44.83 -7.13 -4.81
N LEU A 459 45.42 -6.27 -3.98
CA LEU A 459 46.41 -5.28 -4.42
C LEU A 459 47.87 -5.72 -4.15
N GLY A 460 48.08 -6.92 -3.59
CA GLY A 460 49.42 -7.47 -3.31
C GLY A 460 50.14 -8.15 -4.48
N ASN A 461 49.56 -8.21 -5.69
CA ASN A 461 50.17 -8.88 -6.85
C ASN A 461 50.08 -8.05 -8.15
N LEU A 462 50.56 -6.81 -8.10
CA LEU A 462 50.96 -6.04 -9.29
C LEU A 462 52.41 -5.57 -9.17
#